data_AF-R7QSY7-F1
#
_entry.id   AF-R7QSY7-F1
#
_cell.length_a   1.000
_cell.length_b   1.000
_cell.length_c   1.000
_cell.angle_alpha   90.00
_cell.angle_beta   90.00
_cell.angle_gamma   90.00
#
_symmetry.space_group_name_H-M   'P 1'
#
loop_
_entity.id
_entity.type
_entity.pdbx_description
1 polymer ?
#
loop_
_entity_poly.entity_id
_entity_poly.type
_entity_poly.pdbx_seq_one_letter_code
_entity_poly.pdbx_strand_id
1 'polypeptide(L)'
;MWGLQRQNAPIGAMPMRVAKIPLPFLVAARADTDHTTGPGQVAITGRYDSRKDSFAVDAAYAIDDNNTAYATYGVTDEKLVDLGLETGFTAYGRRNTLDMTYNPPKDSASIKLAVRQGKTKITAASTFYNIQSSKLSDHSERYELDAKLSGVESLKMSFDGKSKASKVKVSRKLDPKNKLEAVYNYKDHTSRSASLTFKHQYSKIHTLSIATDYGDRKFKAEWDCKTDNGPWTVTTAFPFNASPHKGEWKIKRRFEF
;
A
#
# COMPACT_ATOMS: atom_id res chain seq x y z
N MET A 1 -31.57 -54.18 -37.61
CA MET A 1 -30.15 -53.79 -37.67
C MET A 1 -30.07 -52.30 -37.43
N TRP A 2 -29.15 -51.91 -36.56
CA TRP A 2 -29.02 -50.61 -35.92
C TRP A 2 -28.30 -49.58 -36.81
N GLY A 3 -28.70 -48.31 -36.69
CA GLY A 3 -28.02 -47.17 -37.31
C GLY A 3 -28.79 -45.86 -37.14
N LEU A 4 -28.94 -45.38 -35.90
CA LEU A 4 -29.63 -44.11 -35.59
C LEU A 4 -28.68 -42.92 -35.74
N GLN A 5 -29.10 -41.99 -36.62
CA GLN A 5 -28.51 -40.68 -36.87
C GLN A 5 -28.44 -39.82 -35.60
N ARG A 6 -27.32 -39.10 -35.44
CA ARG A 6 -27.15 -38.04 -34.44
C ARG A 6 -28.06 -36.86 -34.78
N GLN A 7 -29.04 -36.58 -33.93
CA GLN A 7 -29.72 -35.29 -33.87
C GLN A 7 -28.93 -34.35 -32.94
N ASN A 8 -28.66 -33.14 -33.45
CA ASN A 8 -28.18 -32.01 -32.68
C ASN A 8 -29.28 -31.53 -31.73
N ALA A 9 -28.97 -31.41 -30.44
CA ALA A 9 -29.73 -30.60 -29.50
C ALA A 9 -28.82 -29.46 -28.99
N PRO A 10 -29.27 -28.20 -29.00
CA PRO A 10 -28.47 -27.06 -28.56
C PRO A 10 -28.37 -27.09 -27.03
N ILE A 11 -27.14 -27.12 -26.51
CA ILE A 11 -26.88 -26.82 -25.10
C ILE A 11 -27.20 -25.34 -24.91
N GLY A 12 -28.23 -25.09 -24.08
CA GLY A 12 -28.77 -23.77 -23.81
C GLY A 12 -27.70 -22.76 -23.45
N ALA A 13 -27.77 -21.59 -24.10
CA ALA A 13 -27.12 -20.39 -23.65
C ALA A 13 -27.66 -20.04 -22.26
N MET A 14 -26.90 -20.34 -21.21
CA MET A 14 -27.07 -19.63 -19.96
C MET A 14 -26.64 -18.18 -20.21
N PRO A 15 -27.47 -17.17 -19.90
CA PRO A 15 -27.00 -15.80 -19.90
C PRO A 15 -25.95 -15.70 -18.80
N MET A 16 -24.68 -15.66 -19.21
CA MET A 16 -23.60 -15.21 -18.36
C MET A 16 -23.97 -13.79 -17.95
N ARG A 17 -24.48 -13.63 -16.72
CA ARG A 17 -24.51 -12.32 -16.09
C ARG A 17 -23.06 -11.89 -16.02
N VAL A 18 -22.65 -11.08 -16.98
CA VAL A 18 -21.51 -10.18 -16.83
C VAL A 18 -21.91 -9.33 -15.63
N ALA A 19 -21.43 -9.70 -14.44
CA ALA A 19 -21.37 -8.77 -13.35
C ALA A 19 -20.52 -7.61 -13.88
N LYS A 20 -21.17 -6.56 -14.35
CA LYS A 20 -20.54 -5.26 -14.51
C LYS A 20 -20.07 -4.92 -13.10
N ILE A 21 -18.82 -5.22 -12.80
CA ILE A 21 -18.12 -4.59 -11.70
C ILE A 21 -18.27 -3.10 -12.00
N PRO A 22 -18.98 -2.31 -11.18
CA PRO A 22 -19.05 -0.89 -11.41
C PRO A 22 -17.63 -0.39 -11.31
N LEU A 23 -17.07 0.05 -12.43
CA LEU A 23 -15.82 0.79 -12.44
C LEU A 23 -16.04 2.02 -11.56
N PRO A 24 -15.10 2.37 -10.67
CA PRO A 24 -15.21 3.58 -9.88
C PRO A 24 -15.38 4.76 -10.84
N PHE A 25 -16.51 5.46 -10.76
CA PHE A 25 -16.70 6.70 -11.50
C PHE A 25 -16.20 7.86 -10.63
N LEU A 26 -15.54 8.82 -11.28
CA LEU A 26 -14.98 10.02 -10.68
C LEU A 26 -15.71 11.21 -11.27
N VAL A 27 -16.35 12.03 -10.45
CA VAL A 27 -16.93 13.31 -10.87
C VAL A 27 -16.10 14.41 -10.24
N ALA A 28 -15.52 15.30 -11.04
CA ALA A 28 -14.69 16.40 -10.56
C ALA A 28 -15.24 17.74 -11.08
N ALA A 29 -15.44 18.69 -10.18
CA ALA A 29 -15.73 20.08 -10.49
C ALA A 29 -14.56 20.96 -10.05
N ARG A 30 -14.20 21.97 -10.86
CA ARG A 30 -13.12 22.91 -10.57
C ARG A 30 -13.58 24.33 -10.82
N ALA A 31 -13.14 25.24 -9.97
CA ALA A 31 -13.35 26.67 -10.12
C ALA A 31 -12.05 27.40 -9.76
N ASP A 32 -11.63 28.34 -10.61
CA ASP A 32 -10.54 29.25 -10.30
C ASP A 32 -11.03 30.31 -9.32
N THR A 33 -10.16 30.72 -8.39
CA THR A 33 -10.45 31.75 -7.39
C THR A 33 -9.33 32.78 -7.38
N ASP A 34 -9.66 34.06 -7.24
CA ASP A 34 -8.64 35.12 -7.15
C ASP A 34 -8.32 35.44 -5.68
N HIS A 35 -7.02 35.47 -5.33
CA HIS A 35 -6.53 35.87 -4.01
C HIS A 35 -5.47 36.96 -4.10
N THR A 36 -5.30 37.68 -2.99
CA THR A 36 -4.23 38.68 -2.81
C THR A 36 -2.82 38.07 -2.89
N THR A 37 -2.71 36.75 -2.68
CA THR A 37 -1.46 35.98 -2.70
C THR A 37 -1.17 35.28 -4.04
N GLY A 38 -2.10 35.31 -5.00
CA GLY A 38 -1.98 34.65 -6.31
C GLY A 38 -3.28 33.98 -6.78
N PRO A 39 -3.28 33.31 -7.94
CA PRO A 39 -4.40 32.51 -8.39
C PRO A 39 -4.58 31.29 -7.46
N GLY A 40 -5.79 31.13 -6.93
CA GLY A 40 -6.23 29.96 -6.19
C GLY A 40 -7.12 29.05 -7.05
N GLN A 41 -7.34 27.84 -6.57
CA GLN A 41 -8.22 26.86 -7.24
C GLN A 41 -8.98 26.03 -6.21
N VAL A 42 -10.29 25.91 -6.41
CA VAL A 42 -11.12 24.96 -5.68
C VAL A 42 -11.37 23.74 -6.57
N ALA A 43 -11.18 22.55 -6.02
CA ALA A 43 -11.53 21.29 -6.65
C ALA A 43 -12.41 20.46 -5.71
N ILE A 44 -13.54 19.98 -6.22
CA ILE A 44 -14.42 19.04 -5.52
C ILE A 44 -14.48 17.77 -6.35
N THR A 45 -14.19 16.62 -5.74
CA THR A 45 -14.10 15.33 -6.41
C THR A 45 -14.94 14.29 -5.66
N GLY A 46 -15.96 13.75 -6.32
CA GLY A 46 -16.72 12.60 -5.83
C GLY A 46 -16.06 11.29 -6.26
N ARG A 47 -15.89 10.35 -5.32
CA ARG A 47 -15.29 9.03 -5.55
C ARG A 47 -16.18 7.92 -4.98
N TYR A 48 -16.56 6.99 -5.84
CA TYR A 48 -17.26 5.76 -5.46
C TYR A 48 -16.31 4.55 -5.48
N ASP A 49 -16.32 3.73 -4.42
CA ASP A 49 -15.65 2.43 -4.36
C ASP A 49 -16.69 1.30 -4.30
N SER A 50 -16.87 0.62 -5.44
CA SER A 50 -17.86 -0.45 -5.61
C SER A 50 -17.56 -1.72 -4.80
N ARG A 51 -16.33 -1.90 -4.29
CA ARG A 51 -15.98 -3.09 -3.48
C ARG A 51 -16.46 -2.98 -2.05
N LYS A 52 -16.62 -1.75 -1.57
CA LYS A 52 -17.07 -1.44 -0.20
C LYS A 52 -18.44 -0.79 -0.17
N ASP A 53 -19.01 -0.55 -1.36
CA ASP A 53 -20.21 0.26 -1.55
C ASP A 53 -20.15 1.59 -0.80
N SER A 54 -19.03 2.31 -0.97
CA SER A 54 -18.77 3.56 -0.24
C SER A 54 -18.56 4.72 -1.19
N PHE A 55 -19.15 5.86 -0.87
CA PHE A 55 -18.99 7.13 -1.58
C PHE A 55 -18.32 8.17 -0.68
N ALA A 56 -17.39 8.94 -1.25
CA ALA A 56 -16.69 10.03 -0.58
C ALA A 56 -16.61 11.27 -1.48
N VAL A 57 -16.57 12.45 -0.87
CA VAL A 57 -16.32 13.73 -1.53
C VAL A 57 -15.04 14.31 -0.97
N ASP A 58 -14.07 14.54 -1.85
CA ASP A 58 -12.80 15.18 -1.56
C ASP A 58 -12.91 16.65 -2.00
N ALA A 59 -12.68 17.59 -1.10
CA ALA A 59 -12.59 19.01 -1.40
C ALA A 59 -11.14 19.46 -1.19
N ALA A 60 -10.57 20.17 -2.16
CA ALA A 60 -9.25 20.76 -2.08
C ALA A 60 -9.32 22.23 -2.51
N TYR A 61 -8.57 23.06 -1.82
CA TYR A 61 -8.49 24.50 -2.03
C TYR A 61 -7.03 24.91 -2.06
N ALA A 62 -6.51 25.20 -3.25
CA ALA A 62 -5.21 25.80 -3.44
C ALA A 62 -5.31 27.29 -3.10
N ILE A 63 -4.63 27.70 -2.03
CA ILE A 63 -4.55 29.07 -1.55
C ILE A 63 -3.59 29.87 -2.46
N ASP A 64 -2.52 29.21 -2.89
CA ASP A 64 -1.52 29.66 -3.86
C ASP A 64 -0.85 28.43 -4.53
N ASP A 65 0.19 28.66 -5.33
CA ASP A 65 0.95 27.60 -6.04
C ASP A 65 1.64 26.56 -5.12
N ASN A 66 1.74 26.85 -3.84
CA ASN A 66 2.48 26.08 -2.85
C ASN A 66 1.60 25.55 -1.72
N ASN A 67 0.50 26.20 -1.38
CA ASN A 67 -0.31 25.91 -0.22
C ASN A 67 -1.69 25.39 -0.64
N THR A 68 -2.07 24.23 -0.12
CA THR A 68 -3.37 23.61 -0.39
C THR A 68 -3.99 23.12 0.91
N ALA A 69 -5.23 23.52 1.18
CA ALA A 69 -6.06 22.91 2.20
C ALA A 69 -6.95 21.85 1.56
N TYR A 70 -7.22 20.76 2.28
CA TYR A 70 -8.12 19.72 1.79
C TYR A 70 -8.92 19.08 2.92
N ALA A 71 -10.05 18.49 2.56
CA ALA A 71 -10.89 17.71 3.44
C ALA A 71 -11.61 16.61 2.66
N THR A 72 -11.77 15.46 3.29
CA THR A 72 -12.52 14.33 2.74
C THR A 72 -13.72 14.04 3.61
N TYR A 73 -14.91 14.01 3.01
CA TYR A 73 -16.14 13.60 3.68
C TYR A 73 -16.65 12.27 3.13
N GLY A 74 -16.83 11.29 4.01
CA GLY A 74 -17.43 10.01 3.67
C GLY A 74 -18.94 10.16 3.68
N VAL A 75 -19.56 10.17 2.49
CA VAL A 75 -20.99 10.37 2.35
C VAL A 75 -21.77 9.15 2.85
N THR A 76 -21.30 7.94 2.56
CA THR A 76 -21.95 6.71 3.03
C THR A 76 -21.92 6.59 4.56
N ASP A 77 -20.82 7.02 5.18
CA ASP A 77 -20.62 6.95 6.63
C ASP A 77 -21.05 8.25 7.36
N GLU A 78 -21.53 9.25 6.61
CA GLU A 78 -21.93 10.58 7.06
C GLU A 78 -20.94 11.29 7.99
N LYS A 79 -19.64 11.12 7.76
CA LYS A 79 -18.60 11.66 8.65
C LYS A 79 -17.40 12.22 7.91
N LEU A 80 -16.73 13.17 8.54
CA LEU A 80 -15.44 13.66 8.10
C LEU A 80 -14.41 12.53 8.21
N VAL A 81 -13.69 12.25 7.12
CA VAL A 81 -12.68 11.19 7.03
C VAL A 81 -11.30 11.74 7.38
N ASP A 82 -10.94 12.87 6.77
CA ASP A 82 -9.72 13.61 7.09
C ASP A 82 -9.83 15.08 6.67
N LEU A 83 -8.94 15.88 7.22
CA LEU A 83 -8.67 17.25 6.81
C LEU A 83 -7.16 17.50 6.90
N GLY A 84 -6.63 18.36 6.05
CA GLY A 84 -5.20 18.63 6.05
C GLY A 84 -4.79 19.88 5.31
N LEU A 85 -3.51 20.20 5.49
CA LEU A 85 -2.80 21.30 4.85
C LEU A 85 -1.51 20.76 4.26
N GLU A 86 -1.32 20.97 2.96
CA GLU A 86 -0.07 20.72 2.25
C GLU A 86 0.60 22.06 1.91
N THR A 87 1.89 22.17 2.22
CA THR A 87 2.72 23.33 1.92
C THR A 87 3.98 22.89 1.17
N GLY A 88 4.18 23.43 -0.02
CA GLY A 88 5.41 23.36 -0.80
C GLY A 88 6.37 24.48 -0.41
N PHE A 89 7.66 24.19 -0.27
CA PHE A 89 8.67 25.22 -0.06
C PHE A 89 10.01 24.81 -0.65
N THR A 90 10.84 25.80 -0.99
CA THR A 90 12.20 25.54 -1.48
C THR A 90 13.19 25.75 -0.35
N ALA A 91 13.95 24.71 -0.01
CA ALA A 91 15.07 24.78 0.92
C ALA A 91 16.29 24.13 0.29
N TYR A 92 17.46 24.75 0.45
CA TYR A 92 18.73 24.30 -0.16
C TYR A 92 18.62 24.05 -1.69
N GLY A 93 17.84 24.87 -2.40
CA GLY A 93 17.62 24.74 -3.84
C GLY A 93 16.77 23.53 -4.25
N ARG A 94 16.03 22.92 -3.32
CA ARG A 94 15.18 21.75 -3.56
C ARG A 94 13.74 22.03 -3.15
N ARG A 95 12.77 21.55 -3.95
CA ARG A 95 11.34 21.59 -3.57
C ARG A 95 11.06 20.49 -2.53
N ASN A 96 10.51 20.92 -1.42
CA ASN A 96 10.04 20.10 -0.31
C ASN A 96 8.52 20.28 -0.18
N THR A 97 7.87 19.29 0.40
CA THR A 97 6.44 19.33 0.73
C THR A 97 6.26 18.91 2.18
N LEU A 98 5.55 19.72 2.95
CA LEU A 98 5.09 19.41 4.28
C LEU A 98 3.57 19.20 4.23
N ASP A 99 3.09 18.09 4.76
CA ASP A 99 1.69 17.72 4.78
C ASP A 99 1.31 17.42 6.23
N MET A 100 0.33 18.15 6.74
CA MET A 100 -0.26 17.93 8.06
C MET A 100 -1.70 17.48 7.87
N THR A 101 -2.05 16.32 8.42
CA THR A 101 -3.38 15.74 8.29
C THR A 101 -3.95 15.39 9.66
N TYR A 102 -5.24 15.63 9.88
CA TYR A 102 -6.00 15.08 10.99
C TYR A 102 -7.09 14.15 10.46
N ASN A 103 -7.22 12.97 11.06
CA ASN A 103 -8.21 11.95 10.76
C ASN A 103 -9.06 11.72 12.02
N PRO A 104 -10.22 12.41 12.14
CA PRO A 104 -11.08 12.30 13.31
C PRO A 104 -11.58 10.89 13.62
N PRO A 105 -12.05 10.07 12.63
CA PRO A 105 -12.56 8.72 12.91
C PRO A 105 -11.54 7.77 13.54
N LYS A 106 -10.24 8.01 13.29
CA LYS A 106 -9.14 7.24 13.88
C LYS A 106 -8.50 7.93 15.08
N ASP A 107 -9.02 9.10 15.46
CA ASP A 107 -8.42 10.00 16.43
C ASP A 107 -6.90 10.14 16.25
N SER A 108 -6.49 10.51 15.03
CA SER A 108 -5.07 10.52 14.68
C SER A 108 -4.68 11.76 13.88
N ALA A 109 -3.49 12.28 14.16
CA ALA A 109 -2.87 13.35 13.39
C ALA A 109 -1.55 12.85 12.80
N SER A 110 -1.22 13.28 11.59
CA SER A 110 0.05 12.95 10.95
C SER A 110 0.74 14.18 10.39
N ILE A 111 2.05 14.23 10.53
CA ILE A 111 2.92 15.21 9.87
C ILE A 111 3.85 14.43 8.95
N LYS A 112 3.92 14.85 7.69
CA LYS A 112 4.70 14.21 6.65
C LYS A 112 5.53 15.22 5.91
N LEU A 113 6.84 15.03 5.93
CA LEU A 113 7.80 15.82 5.16
C LEU A 113 8.32 14.98 4.01
N ALA A 114 8.26 15.50 2.78
CA ALA A 114 8.89 14.88 1.63
C ALA A 114 9.84 15.83 0.91
N VAL A 115 11.00 15.30 0.52
CA VAL A 115 12.04 16.00 -0.22
C VAL A 115 12.35 15.21 -1.47
N ARG A 116 12.44 15.88 -2.63
CA ARG A 116 12.75 15.24 -3.92
C ARG A 116 13.93 15.90 -4.61
N GLN A 117 14.88 15.08 -5.04
CA GLN A 117 16.02 15.49 -5.85
C GLN A 117 16.24 14.48 -6.98
N GLY A 118 15.79 14.81 -8.20
CA GLY A 118 15.85 13.91 -9.34
C GLY A 118 15.09 12.59 -9.09
N LYS A 119 15.83 11.47 -9.08
CA LYS A 119 15.29 10.13 -8.78
C LYS A 119 15.21 9.84 -7.28
N THR A 120 15.90 10.62 -6.45
CA THR A 120 15.91 10.45 -4.99
C THR A 120 14.68 11.12 -4.38
N LYS A 121 13.98 10.41 -3.51
CA LYS A 121 12.86 10.95 -2.73
C LYS A 121 12.95 10.43 -1.31
N ILE A 122 12.99 11.32 -0.33
CA ILE A 122 12.93 10.96 1.09
C ILE A 122 11.59 11.46 1.61
N THR A 123 10.86 10.60 2.33
CA THR A 123 9.61 10.94 3.00
C THR A 123 9.72 10.49 4.45
N ALA A 124 9.61 11.43 5.38
CA ALA A 124 9.45 11.15 6.80
C ALA A 124 8.00 11.41 7.18
N ALA A 125 7.41 10.53 7.98
CA ALA A 125 6.06 10.71 8.52
C ALA A 125 6.06 10.37 10.00
N SER A 126 5.35 11.18 10.77
CA SER A 126 5.06 10.95 12.19
C SER A 126 3.55 10.96 12.35
N THR A 127 3.00 9.88 12.90
CA THR A 127 1.57 9.74 13.15
C THR A 127 1.33 9.55 14.64
N PHE A 128 0.44 10.35 15.19
CA PHE A 128 -0.01 10.33 16.58
C PHE A 128 -1.43 9.80 16.61
N TYR A 129 -1.73 8.91 17.55
CA TYR A 129 -3.04 8.29 17.75
C TYR A 129 -3.56 8.55 19.16
N ASN A 130 -4.88 8.50 19.31
CA ASN A 130 -5.60 8.78 20.55
C ASN A 130 -5.34 10.20 21.07
N ILE A 131 -5.24 11.18 20.16
CA ILE A 131 -4.86 12.56 20.50
C ILE A 131 -5.92 13.27 21.35
N GLN A 132 -7.18 12.82 21.32
CA GLN A 132 -8.25 13.33 22.18
C GLN A 132 -8.24 12.71 23.59
N SER A 133 -7.49 11.63 23.82
CA SER A 133 -7.41 11.03 25.16
C SER A 133 -6.75 11.96 26.15
N SER A 134 -7.35 12.12 27.33
CA SER A 134 -6.76 12.90 28.44
C SER A 134 -5.61 12.19 29.13
N LYS A 135 -5.43 10.87 28.91
CA LYS A 135 -4.35 10.08 29.49
C LYS A 135 -3.22 9.92 28.50
N LEU A 136 -2.06 10.47 28.84
CA LEU A 136 -0.84 10.34 28.05
C LEU A 136 -0.43 8.87 27.83
N SER A 137 -0.78 7.97 28.76
CA SER A 137 -0.50 6.53 28.64
C SER A 137 -1.21 5.86 27.46
N ASP A 138 -2.31 6.45 26.99
CA ASP A 138 -3.13 5.89 25.92
C ASP A 138 -2.69 6.40 24.55
N HIS A 139 -1.89 7.48 24.53
CA HIS A 139 -1.31 8.03 23.31
C HIS A 139 -0.36 7.01 22.70
N SER A 140 -0.38 6.91 21.38
CA SER A 140 0.61 6.12 20.68
C SER A 140 1.10 6.84 19.45
N GLU A 141 2.34 6.57 19.09
CA GLU A 141 3.04 7.27 18.02
C GLU A 141 3.69 6.27 17.09
N ARG A 142 3.78 6.64 15.82
CA ARG A 142 4.43 5.85 14.79
C ARG A 142 5.28 6.78 13.93
N TYR A 143 6.54 6.43 13.78
CA TYR A 143 7.47 7.15 12.91
C TYR A 143 7.81 6.28 11.72
N GLU A 144 7.80 6.84 10.52
CA GLU A 144 8.11 6.16 9.28
C GLU A 144 9.07 6.99 8.42
N LEU A 145 10.04 6.33 7.81
CA LEU A 145 10.95 6.90 6.83
C LEU A 145 10.89 6.04 5.56
N ASP A 146 10.53 6.61 4.42
CA ASP A 146 10.61 5.99 3.10
C ASP A 146 11.57 6.79 2.22
N ALA A 147 12.75 6.24 1.98
CA ALA A 147 13.79 6.84 1.18
C ALA A 147 14.02 6.02 -0.09
N LYS A 148 13.64 6.57 -1.25
CA LYS A 148 14.13 6.12 -2.56
C LYS A 148 15.49 6.77 -2.77
N LEU A 149 16.56 6.00 -2.55
CA LEU A 149 17.94 6.50 -2.58
C LEU A 149 18.42 6.67 -4.04
N SER A 150 18.02 5.72 -4.89
CA SER A 150 18.33 5.71 -6.32
C SER A 150 17.13 5.18 -7.11
N GLY A 151 17.26 5.09 -8.44
CA GLY A 151 16.24 4.44 -9.28
C GLY A 151 16.03 2.95 -8.99
N VAL A 152 16.95 2.33 -8.25
CA VAL A 152 16.97 0.89 -7.97
C VAL A 152 16.96 0.56 -6.47
N GLU A 153 17.29 1.50 -5.59
CA GLU A 153 17.38 1.27 -4.14
C GLU A 153 16.35 2.07 -3.35
N SER A 154 15.77 1.41 -2.34
CA SER A 154 14.89 2.04 -1.37
C SER A 154 15.14 1.51 0.03
N LEU A 155 15.10 2.40 1.01
CA LEU A 155 15.14 2.13 2.44
C LEU A 155 13.77 2.52 3.03
N LYS A 156 13.20 1.63 3.84
CA LYS A 156 12.01 1.90 4.64
C LYS A 156 12.32 1.61 6.10
N MET A 157 12.03 2.54 6.98
CA MET A 157 12.14 2.37 8.43
C MET A 157 10.79 2.68 9.04
N SER A 158 10.40 1.95 10.07
CA SER A 158 9.23 2.26 10.87
C SER A 158 9.50 1.95 12.34
N PHE A 159 9.02 2.79 13.23
CA PHE A 159 9.01 2.57 14.67
C PHE A 159 7.60 2.79 15.22
N ASP A 160 7.15 1.88 16.06
CA ASP A 160 5.87 1.95 16.76
C ASP A 160 6.15 2.18 18.25
N GLY A 161 5.78 3.36 18.77
CA GLY A 161 6.09 3.79 20.12
C GLY A 161 5.42 2.96 21.21
N LYS A 162 4.22 2.44 20.95
CA LYS A 162 3.46 1.64 21.94
C LYS A 162 4.08 0.26 22.12
N SER A 163 4.36 -0.43 21.02
CA SER A 163 4.98 -1.76 21.05
C SER A 163 6.50 -1.71 21.18
N LYS A 164 7.11 -0.52 21.05
CA LYS A 164 8.55 -0.29 20.93
C LYS A 164 9.19 -1.11 19.80
N ALA A 165 8.40 -1.48 18.81
CA ALA A 165 8.85 -2.29 17.69
C ALA A 165 9.41 -1.40 16.57
N SER A 166 10.58 -1.77 16.08
CA SER A 166 11.25 -1.17 14.93
C SER A 166 11.36 -2.17 13.80
N LYS A 167 11.27 -1.65 12.57
CA LYS A 167 11.44 -2.42 11.35
C LYS A 167 12.23 -1.60 10.36
N VAL A 168 13.25 -2.22 9.78
CA VAL A 168 14.08 -1.66 8.72
C VAL A 168 13.98 -2.60 7.52
N LYS A 169 13.67 -2.05 6.35
CA LYS A 169 13.64 -2.78 5.09
C LYS A 169 14.49 -2.06 4.06
N VAL A 170 15.52 -2.72 3.57
CA VAL A 170 16.30 -2.29 2.42
C VAL A 170 15.83 -3.10 1.21
N SER A 171 15.72 -2.46 0.06
CA SER A 171 15.35 -3.13 -1.19
C SER A 171 16.19 -2.59 -2.32
N ARG A 172 16.76 -3.49 -3.12
CA ARG A 172 17.57 -3.17 -4.29
C ARG A 172 17.06 -3.96 -5.48
N LYS A 173 16.71 -3.27 -6.56
CA LYS A 173 16.53 -3.89 -7.88
C LYS A 173 17.91 -4.18 -8.45
N LEU A 174 18.16 -5.43 -8.80
CA LEU A 174 19.39 -5.84 -9.45
C LEU A 174 19.25 -5.64 -10.97
N ASP A 175 18.07 -5.96 -11.50
CA ASP A 175 17.67 -5.73 -12.88
C ASP A 175 16.12 -5.68 -12.98
N PRO A 176 15.49 -5.57 -14.18
CA PRO A 176 14.04 -5.52 -14.30
C PRO A 176 13.28 -6.75 -13.77
N LYS A 177 13.92 -7.92 -13.66
CA LYS A 177 13.33 -9.16 -13.17
C LYS A 177 13.79 -9.53 -11.76
N ASN A 178 14.94 -9.04 -11.31
CA ASN A 178 15.57 -9.46 -10.05
C ASN A 178 15.56 -8.35 -8.99
N LYS A 179 15.15 -8.70 -7.78
CA LYS A 179 15.11 -7.81 -6.62
C LYS A 179 15.61 -8.51 -5.37
N LEU A 180 16.46 -7.83 -4.61
CA LEU A 180 16.89 -8.25 -3.28
C LEU A 180 16.20 -7.38 -2.23
N GLU A 181 15.70 -7.98 -1.16
CA GLU A 181 15.10 -7.31 -0.02
C GLU A 181 15.74 -7.84 1.27
N ALA A 182 16.24 -6.95 2.13
CA ALA A 182 16.66 -7.29 3.48
C ALA A 182 15.68 -6.63 4.46
N VAL A 183 15.21 -7.38 5.45
CA VAL A 183 14.31 -6.88 6.49
C VAL A 183 14.88 -7.23 7.85
N TYR A 184 14.95 -6.25 8.73
CA TYR A 184 15.26 -6.44 10.13
C TYR A 184 14.07 -5.97 10.96
N ASN A 185 13.61 -6.78 11.90
CA ASN A 185 12.59 -6.43 12.88
C ASN A 185 13.19 -6.58 14.27
N TYR A 186 12.93 -5.60 15.13
CA TYR A 186 13.38 -5.61 16.51
C TYR A 186 12.26 -5.07 17.40
N LYS A 187 11.87 -5.83 18.41
CA LYS A 187 10.93 -5.38 19.44
C LYS A 187 11.61 -5.33 20.81
N ASP A 188 12.37 -6.35 21.12
CA ASP A 188 13.17 -6.47 22.34
C ASP A 188 14.30 -7.50 22.12
N HIS A 189 15.08 -7.80 23.16
CA HIS A 189 16.20 -8.73 23.06
C HIS A 189 15.80 -10.18 22.74
N THR A 190 14.56 -10.58 23.02
CA THR A 190 14.05 -11.94 22.76
C THR A 190 13.25 -12.02 21.46
N SER A 191 12.78 -10.89 20.95
CA SER A 191 11.97 -10.74 19.75
C SER A 191 12.69 -9.86 18.72
N ARG A 192 13.60 -10.50 17.98
CA ARG A 192 14.31 -9.90 16.84
C ARG A 192 14.39 -10.91 15.70
N SER A 193 14.24 -10.43 14.47
CA SER A 193 14.38 -11.25 13.28
C SER A 193 15.06 -10.49 12.16
N ALA A 194 15.88 -11.19 11.39
CA ALA A 194 16.44 -10.69 10.16
C ALA A 194 16.04 -11.64 9.03
N SER A 195 15.66 -11.10 7.88
CA SER A 195 15.43 -11.91 6.69
C SER A 195 16.03 -11.28 5.45
N LEU A 196 16.55 -12.14 4.58
CA LEU A 196 17.05 -11.77 3.26
C LEU A 196 16.20 -12.51 2.23
N THR A 197 15.58 -11.78 1.32
CA THR A 197 14.70 -12.31 0.28
C THR A 197 15.20 -11.90 -1.09
N PHE A 198 15.48 -12.88 -1.94
CA PHE A 198 15.68 -12.70 -3.36
C PHE A 198 14.35 -12.97 -4.09
N LYS A 199 13.98 -12.10 -5.03
CA LYS A 199 12.79 -12.22 -5.87
C LYS A 199 13.18 -12.20 -7.32
N HIS A 200 12.76 -13.22 -8.06
CA HIS A 200 12.92 -13.35 -9.50
C HIS A 200 11.55 -13.36 -10.18
N GLN A 201 11.31 -12.38 -11.04
CA GLN A 201 10.12 -12.29 -11.86
C GLN A 201 10.36 -13.02 -13.19
N TYR A 202 9.93 -14.28 -13.26
CA TYR A 202 10.01 -15.09 -14.48
C TYR A 202 9.20 -14.44 -15.62
N SER A 203 7.98 -13.99 -15.31
CA SER A 203 7.08 -13.31 -16.24
C SER A 203 6.19 -12.28 -15.52
N LYS A 204 5.30 -11.58 -16.24
CA LYS A 204 4.33 -10.67 -15.61
C LYS A 204 3.40 -11.36 -14.60
N ILE A 205 3.18 -12.67 -14.77
CA ILE A 205 2.26 -13.47 -13.95
C ILE A 205 2.98 -14.36 -12.93
N HIS A 206 4.24 -14.74 -13.17
CA HIS A 206 5.00 -15.64 -12.29
C HIS A 206 6.13 -14.92 -11.56
N THR A 207 6.18 -15.05 -10.24
CA THR A 207 7.26 -14.56 -9.40
C THR A 207 7.71 -15.64 -8.43
N LEU A 208 9.02 -15.88 -8.37
CA LEU A 208 9.65 -16.75 -7.37
C LEU A 208 10.34 -15.87 -6.33
N SER A 209 10.15 -16.18 -5.06
CA SER A 209 10.81 -15.55 -3.92
C SER A 209 11.53 -16.62 -3.10
N ILE A 210 12.81 -16.43 -2.84
CA ILE A 210 13.60 -17.28 -1.94
C ILE A 210 14.04 -16.41 -0.78
N ALA A 211 13.73 -16.82 0.44
CA ALA A 211 14.03 -16.08 1.65
C ALA A 211 14.74 -16.95 2.68
N THR A 212 15.70 -16.32 3.36
CA THR A 212 16.34 -16.85 4.57
C THR A 212 15.84 -16.03 5.74
N ASP A 213 15.20 -16.65 6.73
CA ASP A 213 14.73 -16.00 7.95
C ASP A 213 15.54 -16.49 9.14
N TYR A 214 16.36 -15.59 9.71
CA TYR A 214 17.23 -15.88 10.84
C TYR A 214 16.50 -15.84 12.18
N GLY A 215 15.33 -15.20 12.26
CA GLY A 215 14.52 -15.21 13.48
C GLY A 215 13.89 -16.58 13.69
N ASP A 216 13.20 -17.07 12.67
CA ASP A 216 12.56 -18.39 12.69
C ASP A 216 13.52 -19.54 12.30
N ARG A 217 14.77 -19.21 11.96
CA ARG A 217 15.83 -20.13 11.52
C ARG A 217 15.36 -21.09 10.41
N LYS A 218 14.71 -20.54 9.39
CA LYS A 218 14.12 -21.29 8.28
C LYS A 218 14.41 -20.67 6.92
N PHE A 219 14.53 -21.52 5.92
CA PHE A 219 14.45 -21.12 4.52
C PHE A 219 12.99 -21.16 4.08
N LYS A 220 12.61 -20.22 3.20
CA LYS A 220 11.29 -20.16 2.60
C LYS A 220 11.43 -19.95 1.10
N ALA A 221 10.81 -20.78 0.29
CA ALA A 221 10.61 -20.51 -1.12
C ALA A 221 9.12 -20.34 -1.41
N GLU A 222 8.78 -19.32 -2.19
CA GLU A 222 7.41 -18.95 -2.53
C GLU A 222 7.31 -18.70 -4.03
N TRP A 223 6.38 -19.38 -4.70
CA TRP A 223 6.06 -19.15 -6.09
C TRP A 223 4.64 -18.61 -6.18
N ASP A 224 4.54 -17.34 -6.57
CA ASP A 224 3.29 -16.67 -6.87
C ASP A 224 2.96 -16.74 -8.36
N CYS A 225 1.70 -17.00 -8.65
CA CYS A 225 1.15 -16.99 -9.98
C CYS A 225 -0.17 -16.21 -10.03
N LYS A 226 -0.24 -15.23 -10.92
CA LYS A 226 -1.43 -14.40 -11.17
C LYS A 226 -2.04 -14.78 -12.51
N THR A 227 -2.70 -15.93 -12.58
CA THR A 227 -3.48 -16.32 -13.77
C THR A 227 -4.88 -15.74 -13.74
N ASP A 228 -5.52 -15.69 -14.91
CA ASP A 228 -6.91 -15.25 -15.06
C ASP A 228 -7.89 -16.17 -14.32
N ASN A 229 -7.54 -17.45 -14.14
CA ASN A 229 -8.32 -18.45 -13.40
C ASN A 229 -8.12 -18.37 -11.87
N GLY A 230 -7.72 -17.21 -11.37
CA GLY A 230 -7.50 -16.88 -9.96
C GLY A 230 -6.05 -17.07 -9.51
N PRO A 231 -5.52 -16.16 -8.67
CA PRO A 231 -4.15 -16.23 -8.22
C PRO A 231 -3.92 -17.43 -7.29
N TRP A 232 -2.76 -18.06 -7.44
CA TRP A 232 -2.29 -19.11 -6.54
C TRP A 232 -0.86 -18.84 -6.09
N THR A 233 -0.54 -19.36 -4.91
CA THR A 233 0.78 -19.28 -4.29
C THR A 233 1.16 -20.67 -3.78
N VAL A 234 2.31 -21.16 -4.18
CA VAL A 234 2.96 -22.34 -3.58
C VAL A 234 4.03 -21.84 -2.63
N THR A 235 4.03 -22.33 -1.41
CA THR A 235 5.02 -22.00 -0.39
C THR A 235 5.62 -23.28 0.16
N THR A 236 6.95 -23.33 0.23
CA THR A 236 7.68 -24.33 0.98
C THR A 236 8.55 -23.64 2.02
N ALA A 237 8.60 -24.17 3.24
CA ALA A 237 9.47 -23.68 4.29
C ALA A 237 10.12 -24.85 5.03
N PHE A 238 11.42 -24.76 5.27
CA PHE A 238 12.16 -25.79 5.99
C PHE A 238 13.18 -25.17 6.97
N PRO A 239 13.35 -25.75 8.17
CA PRO A 239 14.34 -25.30 9.14
C PRO A 239 15.78 -25.38 8.61
N PHE A 240 16.69 -24.53 9.11
CA PHE A 240 18.11 -24.55 8.74
C PHE A 240 18.80 -25.87 9.06
N ASN A 241 18.37 -26.55 10.12
CA ASN A 241 18.92 -27.80 10.61
C ASN A 241 18.19 -29.05 10.07
N ALA A 242 17.33 -28.89 9.06
CA ALA A 242 16.56 -29.98 8.50
C ALA A 242 16.76 -30.08 6.98
N SER A 243 16.62 -31.29 6.45
CA SER A 243 16.57 -31.50 5.00
C SER A 243 15.35 -30.78 4.40
N PRO A 244 15.44 -30.24 3.17
CA PRO A 244 14.31 -29.65 2.46
C PRO A 244 13.08 -30.58 2.35
N HIS A 245 13.29 -31.90 2.37
CA HIS A 245 12.21 -32.89 2.35
C HIS A 245 11.37 -32.92 3.64
N LYS A 246 11.87 -32.37 4.74
CA LYS A 246 11.14 -32.20 5.99
C LYS A 246 10.37 -30.88 6.05
N GLY A 247 10.43 -30.08 4.98
CA GLY A 247 9.73 -28.81 4.91
C GLY A 247 8.23 -28.97 4.76
N GLU A 248 7.49 -28.01 5.30
CA GLU A 248 6.05 -27.92 5.08
C GLU A 248 5.79 -27.34 3.69
N TRP A 249 4.87 -27.97 2.96
CA TRP A 249 4.41 -27.50 1.65
C TRP A 249 2.96 -27.03 1.77
N LYS A 250 2.71 -25.80 1.34
CA LYS A 250 1.39 -25.19 1.36
C LYS A 250 1.06 -24.64 -0.01
N ILE A 251 -0.12 -25.00 -0.52
CA ILE A 251 -0.69 -24.41 -1.72
C ILE A 251 -1.90 -23.58 -1.30
N LYS A 252 -1.89 -22.30 -1.65
CA LYS A 252 -3.03 -21.40 -1.43
C LYS A 252 -3.56 -20.96 -2.78
N ARG A 253 -4.84 -21.19 -3.03
CA ARG A 253 -5.55 -20.68 -4.22
C ARG A 253 -6.69 -19.79 -3.77
N ARG A 254 -6.84 -18.62 -4.40
CA ARG A 254 -8.02 -17.80 -4.21
C ARG A 254 -9.01 -18.11 -5.33
N PHE A 255 -10.19 -18.58 -4.95
CA PHE A 255 -11.33 -18.65 -5.86
C PHE A 255 -12.06 -17.32 -5.72
N GLU A 256 -12.07 -16.53 -6.79
CA GLU A 256 -12.96 -15.38 -6.91
C GLU A 256 -14.22 -15.93 -7.59
N PHE A 257 -15.31 -16.00 -6.83
CA PHE A 257 -16.64 -16.35 -7.31
C PHE A 257 -17.42 -15.06 -7.60
#